data_AF-B9KZT3-F1
#
_entry.id   AF-B9KZT3-F1
#
_cell.length_a   1.000
_cell.length_b   1.000
_cell.length_c   1.000
_cell.angle_alpha   90.00
_cell.angle_beta   90.00
_cell.angle_gamma   90.00
#
_symmetry.space_group_name_H-M   'P 1'
#
loop_
_entity.id
_entity.type
_entity.pdbx_description
1 polymer ?
#
loop_
_entity_poly.entity_id
_entity_poly.type
_entity_poly.pdbx_seq_one_letter_code
_entity_poly.pdbx_strand_id
1 'polypeptide(L)'
;MTDGTNVQTLPEIEFRGSTEERDLARRVFALLRATARFYPTHAPIRVPLETLAAHFAETEAGGSLTEWIERLRTALAANDHVFALEATQDGQIIVATTRAGRPPLPPEALIDTAHQLPRRFLEPPPEALTPTKTRPPEEKAAPVAEPAIAAPAEEEGLEKVVAPAATAATVIEDITELSDDELAAAIRVTLSNRPDVVGFADLWAIARIVPSLSRGDVRRIREYIVERGEPLTDREIVEVLFDVRPGMPDYALRQLALNARLISEEGFEFVGVPGAHAWTVREVNPVAPPKRKVADLGQDFRYLLESSEAIQPGTESVVDHVLTFYEHYYGVLPYDSTIAPVLPPRVFPDQTRALLRFEAPQTHETFYVELRYPTTNRGGFLFGFEQFFAANLVAGALITLERAEEPGRFIIDYLPISRQERRLLALDEKQRKYVFRPTVYFCAVQDSMLLTEQRFPRFAGQEPLDERTRRSYERVLEITFERVGENVGSREAPRYMATLDDLVAGVNVERPLSVDRIRYLLTSGQYPQFEADPDVADLYYYTPRR
;
A
#
# COMPACT_ATOMS: atom_id res chain seq x y z
N MET A 1 31.45 23.57 7.87
CA MET A 1 31.04 23.06 6.55
C MET A 1 29.94 22.06 6.81
N THR A 2 28.71 22.54 6.71
CA THR A 2 27.46 21.82 6.97
C THR A 2 26.99 21.22 5.66
N ASP A 3 26.97 19.89 5.56
CA ASP A 3 26.28 19.20 4.48
C ASP A 3 24.89 18.80 4.99
N GLY A 4 23.88 19.41 4.39
CA GLY A 4 22.48 19.28 4.79
C GLY A 4 21.88 17.98 4.29
N THR A 5 21.27 17.25 5.20
CA THR A 5 20.31 16.18 4.94
C THR A 5 19.15 16.77 4.11
N ASN A 6 19.11 16.44 2.82
CA ASN A 6 18.05 16.88 1.92
C ASN A 6 16.81 16.01 2.13
N VAL A 7 16.09 16.28 3.21
CA VAL A 7 14.68 15.88 3.34
C VAL A 7 13.93 16.73 2.33
N GLN A 8 13.26 16.11 1.35
CA GLN A 8 12.33 16.81 0.46
C GLN A 8 11.16 17.35 1.29
N THR A 9 11.37 18.50 1.90
CA THR A 9 10.32 19.35 2.44
C THR A 9 9.64 20.02 1.25
N LEU A 10 8.31 19.90 1.22
CA LEU A 10 7.45 20.52 0.21
C LEU A 10 7.74 22.04 0.14
N PRO A 11 7.71 22.66 -1.05
CA PRO A 11 7.95 24.10 -1.15
C PRO A 11 6.87 24.88 -0.40
N GLU A 12 7.26 25.75 0.54
CA GLU A 12 6.38 26.75 1.12
C GLU A 12 5.97 27.74 0.02
N ILE A 13 4.66 27.85 -0.24
CA ILE A 13 4.11 28.76 -1.25
C ILE A 13 3.68 30.05 -0.57
N GLU A 14 4.19 31.18 -1.08
CA GLU A 14 3.82 32.52 -0.60
C GLU A 14 2.55 33.04 -1.32
N PHE A 15 1.52 33.38 -0.54
CA PHE A 15 0.28 33.99 -1.03
C PHE A 15 0.31 35.52 -0.87
N ARG A 16 -0.25 36.23 -1.85
CA ARG A 16 -0.38 37.70 -1.92
C ARG A 16 -1.81 38.14 -1.60
N GLY A 17 -1.97 39.41 -1.18
CA GLY A 17 -3.26 40.03 -0.83
C GLY A 17 -3.37 40.45 0.63
N SER A 18 -4.57 40.84 1.05
CA SER A 18 -4.93 41.10 2.44
C SER A 18 -4.82 39.81 3.29
N THR A 19 -4.85 39.93 4.62
CA THR A 19 -4.75 38.76 5.51
C THR A 19 -5.87 37.76 5.26
N GLU A 20 -7.11 38.23 5.08
CA GLU A 20 -8.26 37.38 4.78
C GLU A 20 -8.15 36.70 3.40
N GLU A 21 -7.65 37.41 2.38
CA GLU A 21 -7.45 36.85 1.03
C GLU A 21 -6.33 35.80 1.01
N ARG A 22 -5.25 36.02 1.76
CA ARG A 22 -4.15 35.04 1.89
C ARG A 22 -4.60 33.78 2.58
N ASP A 23 -5.38 33.91 3.65
CA ASP A 23 -5.91 32.75 4.37
C ASP A 23 -6.97 32.00 3.54
N LEU A 24 -7.78 32.71 2.76
CA LEU A 24 -8.71 32.09 1.81
C LEU A 24 -7.98 31.36 0.67
N ALA A 25 -6.99 31.99 0.04
CA ALA A 25 -6.19 31.37 -1.02
C ALA A 25 -5.42 30.14 -0.53
N ARG A 26 -4.87 30.18 0.70
CA ARG A 26 -4.22 29.01 1.33
C ARG A 26 -5.19 27.85 1.53
N ARG A 27 -6.41 28.13 1.99
CA ARG A 27 -7.46 27.11 2.19
C ARG A 27 -7.94 26.51 0.88
N VAL A 28 -8.17 27.34 -0.14
CA VAL A 28 -8.51 26.87 -1.50
C VAL A 28 -7.38 25.99 -2.06
N PHE A 29 -6.12 26.40 -1.91
CA PHE A 29 -4.99 25.61 -2.37
C PHE A 29 -4.86 24.27 -1.62
N ALA A 30 -5.07 24.26 -0.31
CA ALA A 30 -5.08 23.04 0.49
C ALA A 30 -6.19 22.08 0.04
N LEU A 31 -7.39 22.60 -0.22
CA LEU A 31 -8.51 21.84 -0.76
C LEU A 31 -8.20 21.27 -2.15
N LEU A 32 -7.67 22.08 -3.07
CA LEU A 32 -7.29 21.63 -4.41
C LEU A 32 -6.19 20.57 -4.37
N ARG A 33 -5.19 20.73 -3.49
CA ARG A 33 -4.16 19.71 -3.25
C ARG A 33 -4.73 18.43 -2.66
N ALA A 34 -5.70 18.51 -1.75
CA ALA A 34 -6.37 17.35 -1.20
C ALA A 34 -7.16 16.61 -2.29
N THR A 35 -7.94 17.35 -3.09
CA THR A 35 -8.74 16.78 -4.20
C THR A 35 -7.89 16.14 -5.29
N ALA A 36 -6.65 16.60 -5.47
CA ALA A 36 -5.74 16.10 -6.49
C ALA A 36 -4.45 15.50 -5.92
N ARG A 37 -4.51 14.92 -4.72
CA ARG A 37 -3.35 14.34 -4.02
C ARG A 37 -2.61 13.23 -4.77
N PHE A 38 -3.22 12.65 -5.81
CA PHE A 38 -2.65 11.61 -6.68
C PHE A 38 -2.28 12.08 -8.07
N TYR A 39 -2.52 13.35 -8.38
CA TYR A 39 -2.08 13.91 -9.64
C TYR A 39 -0.55 14.03 -9.58
N PRO A 40 0.16 13.82 -10.71
CA PRO A 40 1.57 14.18 -10.81
C PRO A 40 1.80 15.60 -10.30
N THR A 41 2.97 15.87 -9.72
CA THR A 41 3.29 17.16 -9.07
C THR A 41 2.99 18.39 -9.95
N HIS A 42 3.08 18.22 -11.27
CA HIS A 42 2.83 19.26 -12.28
C HIS A 42 1.56 19.05 -13.11
N ALA A 43 0.74 18.03 -12.81
CA ALA A 43 -0.50 17.81 -13.53
C ALA A 43 -1.55 18.88 -13.18
N PRO A 44 -2.34 19.34 -14.16
CA PRO A 44 -3.34 20.37 -13.97
C PRO A 44 -4.52 19.84 -13.16
N ILE A 45 -4.84 20.56 -12.09
CA ILE A 45 -6.03 20.38 -11.26
C ILE A 45 -7.02 21.43 -11.71
N ARG A 46 -8.22 21.02 -12.15
CA ARG A 46 -9.26 21.93 -12.63
C ARG A 46 -10.54 21.70 -11.85
N VAL A 47 -11.05 22.75 -11.20
CA VAL A 47 -12.30 22.71 -10.43
C VAL A 47 -13.15 23.93 -10.79
N PRO A 48 -14.46 23.77 -11.05
CA PRO A 48 -15.35 24.92 -11.26
C PRO A 48 -15.39 25.82 -10.02
N LEU A 49 -15.36 27.14 -10.22
CA LEU A 49 -15.41 28.11 -9.13
C LEU A 49 -16.70 27.98 -8.31
N GLU A 50 -17.81 27.63 -8.97
CA GLU A 50 -19.11 27.39 -8.32
C GLU A 50 -19.08 26.23 -7.34
N THR A 51 -18.34 25.16 -7.65
CA THR A 51 -18.18 23.99 -6.76
C THR A 51 -17.40 24.36 -5.51
N LEU A 52 -16.35 25.18 -5.65
CA LEU A 52 -15.60 25.71 -4.51
C LEU A 52 -16.48 26.63 -3.65
N ALA A 53 -17.24 27.53 -4.30
CA ALA A 53 -18.14 28.44 -3.60
C ALA A 53 -19.25 27.70 -2.83
N ALA A 54 -19.82 26.64 -3.41
CA ALA A 54 -20.79 25.78 -2.73
C ALA A 54 -20.19 25.10 -1.50
N HIS A 55 -18.97 24.55 -1.62
CA HIS A 55 -18.27 23.92 -0.50
C HIS A 55 -18.03 24.88 0.67
N PHE A 56 -17.54 26.10 0.42
CA PHE A 56 -17.32 27.09 1.46
C PHE A 56 -18.63 27.65 2.04
N ALA A 57 -19.69 27.75 1.23
CA ALA A 57 -21.01 28.15 1.71
C ALA A 57 -21.66 27.11 2.64
N GLU A 58 -21.37 25.82 2.45
CA GLU A 58 -21.86 24.72 3.30
C GLU A 58 -21.03 24.58 4.59
N THR A 59 -19.72 24.80 4.52
CA THR A 59 -18.79 24.59 5.65
C THR A 59 -18.63 25.81 6.55
N GLU A 60 -18.85 27.03 6.05
CA GLU A 60 -18.74 28.25 6.85
C GLU A 60 -20.09 28.96 7.02
N ALA A 61 -20.46 29.23 8.27
CA ALA A 61 -21.66 29.99 8.61
C ALA A 61 -21.47 31.48 8.26
N GLY A 62 -21.80 31.86 7.03
CA GLY A 62 -21.92 33.27 6.65
C GLY A 62 -21.58 33.58 5.19
N GLY A 63 -22.61 33.59 4.34
CA GLY A 63 -22.54 34.15 2.99
C GLY A 63 -23.48 33.42 2.02
N SER A 64 -24.14 34.17 1.15
CA SER A 64 -24.84 33.60 0.00
C SER A 64 -23.83 33.07 -1.04
N LEU A 65 -24.24 32.10 -1.88
CA LEU A 65 -23.38 31.51 -2.91
C LEU A 65 -22.72 32.59 -3.80
N THR A 66 -23.46 33.66 -4.12
CA THR A 66 -22.98 34.77 -4.96
C THR A 66 -21.88 35.59 -4.27
N GLU A 67 -21.97 35.80 -2.95
CA GLU A 67 -20.94 36.51 -2.19
C GLU A 67 -19.64 35.69 -2.10
N TRP A 68 -19.76 34.36 -1.97
CA TRP A 68 -18.62 33.46 -1.99
C TRP A 68 -17.91 33.42 -3.34
N ILE A 69 -18.65 33.45 -4.45
CA ILE A 69 -18.08 33.52 -5.80
C ILE A 69 -17.23 34.78 -5.97
N GLU A 70 -17.74 35.96 -5.60
CA GLU A 70 -16.99 37.21 -5.72
C GLU A 70 -15.76 37.25 -4.79
N ARG A 71 -15.89 36.76 -3.55
CA ARG A 71 -14.76 36.68 -2.61
C ARG A 71 -13.66 35.76 -3.11
N LEU A 72 -14.02 34.57 -3.58
CA LEU A 72 -13.05 33.62 -4.16
C LEU A 72 -12.41 34.19 -5.42
N ARG A 73 -13.18 34.87 -6.28
CA ARG A 73 -12.64 35.51 -7.48
C ARG A 73 -11.59 36.56 -7.15
N THR A 74 -11.85 37.45 -6.19
CA THR A 74 -10.89 38.48 -5.77
C THR A 74 -9.62 37.86 -5.15
N ALA A 75 -9.78 36.87 -4.25
CA ALA A 75 -8.64 36.23 -3.60
C ALA A 75 -7.77 35.43 -4.57
N LEU A 76 -8.38 34.73 -5.55
CA LEU A 76 -7.65 33.97 -6.56
C LEU A 76 -6.99 34.87 -7.60
N ALA A 77 -7.65 35.97 -8.01
CA ALA A 77 -7.08 36.94 -8.93
C ALA A 77 -5.85 37.67 -8.34
N ALA A 78 -5.81 37.87 -7.02
CA ALA A 78 -4.63 38.41 -6.33
C ALA A 78 -3.43 37.44 -6.29
N ASN A 79 -3.65 36.16 -6.64
CA ASN A 79 -2.67 35.06 -6.58
C ASN A 79 -2.50 34.37 -7.95
N ASP A 80 -2.35 35.17 -9.00
CA ASP A 80 -2.16 34.74 -10.40
C ASP A 80 -0.91 33.87 -10.63
N HIS A 81 0.09 33.97 -9.75
CA HIS A 81 1.30 33.16 -9.78
C HIS A 81 1.09 31.72 -9.29
N VAL A 82 -0.06 31.41 -8.68
CA VAL A 82 -0.44 30.07 -8.19
C VAL A 82 -1.63 29.52 -8.97
N PHE A 83 -2.65 30.37 -9.22
CA PHE A 83 -3.91 29.97 -9.84
C PHE A 83 -4.08 30.61 -11.21
N ALA A 84 -4.63 29.85 -12.15
CA ALA A 84 -5.16 30.34 -13.42
C ALA A 84 -6.69 30.29 -13.39
N LEU A 85 -7.35 31.39 -13.79
CA LEU A 85 -8.79 31.44 -13.99
C LEU A 85 -9.10 31.26 -15.48
N GLU A 86 -9.58 30.09 -15.86
CA GLU A 86 -9.92 29.73 -17.24
C GLU A 86 -11.44 29.92 -17.47
N ALA A 87 -11.84 30.57 -18.55
CA ALA A 87 -13.25 30.65 -18.95
C ALA A 87 -13.56 29.52 -19.95
N THR A 88 -14.57 28.70 -19.64
CA THR A 88 -15.04 27.62 -20.52
C THR A 88 -15.90 28.20 -21.65
N GLN A 89 -16.02 27.48 -22.77
CA GLN A 89 -16.89 27.88 -23.90
C GLN A 89 -18.36 28.11 -23.49
N ASP A 90 -18.79 27.46 -22.41
CA ASP A 90 -20.13 27.59 -21.82
C ASP A 90 -20.26 28.74 -20.79
N GLY A 91 -19.23 29.57 -20.63
CA GLY A 91 -19.23 30.74 -19.72
C GLY A 91 -18.91 30.45 -18.25
N GLN A 92 -18.61 29.19 -17.90
CA GLN A 92 -18.20 28.80 -16.54
C GLN A 92 -16.73 29.13 -16.26
N ILE A 93 -16.44 29.65 -15.07
CA ILE A 93 -15.07 29.96 -14.61
C ILE A 93 -14.48 28.74 -13.90
N ILE A 94 -13.37 28.24 -14.41
CA ILE A 94 -12.60 27.14 -13.85
C ILE A 94 -11.37 27.70 -13.16
N VAL A 95 -11.13 27.23 -11.93
CA VAL A 95 -9.89 27.46 -11.20
C VAL A 95 -8.92 26.33 -11.53
N ALA A 96 -7.77 26.68 -12.08
CA ALA A 96 -6.73 25.74 -12.48
C ALA A 96 -5.43 25.98 -11.68
N THR A 97 -4.85 24.92 -11.14
CA THR A 97 -3.56 24.96 -10.40
C THR A 97 -2.85 23.62 -10.53
N THR A 98 -1.59 23.54 -10.09
CA THR A 98 -0.85 22.26 -9.93
C THR A 98 -0.57 22.00 -8.45
N ARG A 99 -0.19 20.77 -8.09
CA ARG A 99 0.22 20.45 -6.71
C ARG A 99 1.48 21.20 -6.28
N ALA A 100 2.34 21.56 -7.24
CA ALA A 100 3.52 22.40 -7.03
C ALA A 100 3.20 23.89 -6.79
N GLY A 101 1.94 24.31 -6.85
CA GLY A 101 1.55 25.71 -6.65
C GLY A 101 1.92 26.62 -7.82
N ARG A 102 1.79 26.11 -9.05
CA ARG A 102 1.98 26.89 -10.27
C ARG A 102 0.76 26.79 -11.18
N PRO A 103 0.42 27.85 -11.93
CA PRO A 103 -0.63 27.79 -12.94
C PRO A 103 -0.21 26.79 -14.03
N PRO A 104 -1.12 25.91 -14.47
CA PRO A 104 -0.82 24.97 -15.55
C PRO A 104 -0.65 25.72 -16.89
N LEU A 105 0.21 25.19 -17.77
CA LEU A 105 0.32 25.69 -19.13
C LEU A 105 -1.01 25.47 -19.87
N PRO A 106 -1.46 26.43 -20.71
CA PRO A 106 -2.72 26.30 -21.42
C PRO A 106 -2.73 25.02 -22.27
N PRO A 107 -3.88 24.33 -22.40
CA PRO A 107 -3.98 23.04 -23.09
C PRO A 107 -3.47 23.06 -24.53
N GLU A 108 -3.50 24.22 -25.20
CA GLU A 108 -2.95 24.44 -26.54
C GLU A 108 -1.43 24.21 -26.63
N ALA A 109 -0.69 24.37 -25.52
CA ALA A 109 0.75 24.15 -25.46
C ALA A 109 1.15 22.69 -25.13
N LEU A 110 0.20 21.86 -24.71
CA LEU A 110 0.43 20.43 -24.36
C LEU A 110 0.14 19.48 -25.53
N ILE A 111 -0.49 19.96 -26.60
CA ILE A 111 -0.71 19.17 -27.81
C ILE A 111 0.50 19.40 -28.72
N ASP A 112 1.51 18.54 -28.60
CA ASP A 112 2.51 18.40 -29.67
C ASP A 112 1.83 17.80 -30.91
N THR A 113 1.32 18.68 -31.76
CA THR A 113 0.72 18.32 -33.05
C THR A 113 1.78 18.03 -34.12
N ALA A 114 3.09 18.13 -33.82
CA ALA A 114 4.16 17.87 -34.79
C ALA A 114 4.38 16.38 -35.06
N HIS A 115 3.88 15.50 -34.19
CA HIS A 115 4.09 14.04 -34.28
C HIS A 115 2.80 13.22 -34.51
N GLN A 116 1.67 13.87 -34.75
CA GLN A 116 0.44 13.17 -35.11
C GLN A 116 0.46 12.71 -36.58
N LEU A 117 0.30 11.40 -36.77
CA LEU A 117 0.27 10.68 -38.04
C LEU A 117 -0.60 11.32 -39.16
N PRO A 118 -1.75 11.99 -38.86
CA PRO A 118 -2.55 12.68 -39.86
C PRO A 118 -1.88 13.89 -40.53
N ARG A 119 -0.97 14.62 -39.85
CA ARG A 119 -0.26 15.77 -40.45
C ARG A 119 0.90 15.36 -41.37
N ARG A 120 1.53 14.21 -41.11
CA ARG A 120 2.60 13.64 -41.96
C ARG A 120 2.13 13.26 -43.38
N PHE A 121 0.83 13.10 -43.60
CA PHE A 121 0.26 12.84 -44.93
C PHE A 121 -0.11 14.11 -45.71
N LEU A 122 -0.14 15.27 -45.05
CA LEU A 122 -0.53 16.55 -45.65
C LEU A 122 0.67 17.48 -45.92
N GLU A 123 1.82 17.22 -45.31
CA GLU A 123 3.05 17.96 -45.56
C GLU A 123 3.93 17.24 -46.59
N PRO A 124 4.32 17.91 -47.70
CA PRO A 124 5.25 17.32 -48.65
C PRO A 124 6.64 17.13 -48.00
N PRO A 125 7.37 16.05 -48.31
CA PRO A 125 8.65 15.76 -47.67
C PRO A 125 9.66 16.88 -47.89
N PRO A 126 10.46 17.26 -46.88
CA PRO A 126 11.61 18.14 -47.10
C PRO A 126 12.62 17.46 -48.03
N GLU A 127 13.20 18.23 -48.96
CA GLU A 127 14.22 17.76 -49.90
C GLU A 127 15.36 17.08 -49.16
N ALA A 128 15.63 15.82 -49.53
CA ALA A 128 16.67 15.01 -48.94
C ALA A 128 18.04 15.64 -49.18
N LEU A 129 18.69 16.13 -48.12
CA LEU A 129 20.12 16.43 -48.15
C LEU A 129 20.89 15.12 -48.31
N THR A 130 21.59 14.99 -49.43
CA THR A 130 22.51 13.89 -49.74
C THR A 130 23.49 13.65 -48.59
N PRO A 131 23.62 12.41 -48.07
CA PRO A 131 24.56 12.10 -47.00
C PRO A 131 26.00 12.14 -47.51
N THR A 132 26.78 13.09 -47.01
CA THR A 132 28.24 13.15 -47.19
C THR A 132 28.88 12.02 -46.38
N LYS A 133 29.47 11.04 -47.08
CA LYS A 133 30.30 10.00 -46.47
C LYS A 133 31.60 10.61 -45.96
N THR A 134 31.77 10.71 -44.64
CA THR A 134 33.08 10.81 -44.00
C THR A 134 33.24 9.67 -42.99
N ARG A 135 33.95 8.63 -43.44
CA ARG A 135 34.43 7.50 -42.63
C ARG A 135 35.61 7.98 -41.78
N PRO A 136 35.59 7.85 -40.44
CA PRO A 136 36.77 8.07 -39.62
C PRO A 136 37.83 6.96 -39.87
N PRO A 137 39.14 7.26 -39.84
CA PRO A 137 40.19 6.29 -40.13
C PRO A 137 40.32 5.23 -39.02
N GLU A 138 40.54 3.98 -39.44
CA GLU A 138 40.96 2.86 -38.60
C GLU A 138 42.32 3.13 -37.95
N GLU A 139 42.36 3.19 -36.61
CA GLU A 139 43.60 3.16 -35.84
C GLU A 139 44.11 1.72 -35.69
N LYS A 140 45.34 1.50 -36.14
CA LYS A 140 46.09 0.25 -36.02
C LYS A 140 46.40 -0.04 -34.55
N ALA A 141 45.95 -1.19 -34.06
CA ALA A 141 46.44 -1.79 -32.82
C ALA A 141 47.84 -2.39 -33.02
N ALA A 142 48.73 -2.15 -32.05
CA ALA A 142 49.96 -2.92 -31.82
C ALA A 142 49.95 -3.47 -30.37
N PRO A 143 50.60 -4.62 -30.11
CA PRO A 143 50.23 -5.52 -29.02
C PRO A 143 51.16 -5.42 -27.81
N VAL A 144 50.65 -5.55 -26.58
CA VAL A 144 51.48 -5.85 -25.40
C VAL A 144 50.73 -6.69 -24.34
N ALA A 145 51.32 -7.86 -24.09
CA ALA A 145 51.47 -8.66 -22.86
C ALA A 145 50.28 -9.28 -22.11
N GLU A 146 50.33 -10.62 -22.07
CA GLU A 146 49.72 -11.50 -21.07
C GLU A 146 50.26 -11.25 -19.65
N PRO A 147 49.41 -11.40 -18.63
CA PRO A 147 49.83 -11.94 -17.34
C PRO A 147 49.18 -13.31 -17.08
N ALA A 148 50.00 -14.19 -16.54
CA ALA A 148 49.71 -15.57 -16.19
C ALA A 148 48.54 -15.73 -15.21
N ILE A 149 47.69 -16.71 -15.51
CA ILE A 149 46.63 -17.22 -14.65
C ILE A 149 47.24 -18.27 -13.72
N ALA A 150 47.13 -18.06 -12.40
CA ALA A 150 47.29 -19.11 -11.39
C ALA A 150 45.94 -19.75 -11.11
N ALA A 151 45.90 -21.07 -11.11
CA ALA A 151 44.76 -21.90 -10.70
C ALA A 151 45.00 -22.45 -9.26
N PRO A 152 44.12 -23.28 -8.68
CA PRO A 152 43.06 -22.88 -7.75
C PRO A 152 43.29 -23.47 -6.33
N ALA A 153 42.54 -22.99 -5.33
CA ALA A 153 42.48 -23.61 -4.01
C ALA A 153 41.01 -23.84 -3.60
N GLU A 154 40.62 -25.10 -3.75
CA GLU A 154 39.81 -25.96 -2.86
C GLU A 154 38.64 -25.36 -2.05
N GLU A 155 37.44 -25.84 -2.41
CA GLU A 155 36.26 -25.98 -1.56
C GLU A 155 36.50 -27.02 -0.46
N GLU A 156 36.05 -26.74 0.77
CA GLU A 156 35.16 -27.60 1.59
C GLU A 156 35.17 -27.13 3.05
N GLY A 157 33.99 -26.79 3.58
CA GLY A 157 33.84 -26.34 4.96
C GLY A 157 32.38 -26.33 5.41
N LEU A 158 31.92 -27.52 5.79
CA LEU A 158 30.60 -27.88 6.33
C LEU A 158 30.04 -26.86 7.37
N GLU A 159 28.87 -26.30 7.07
CA GLU A 159 28.00 -25.62 8.04
C GLU A 159 27.49 -26.62 9.09
N LYS A 160 27.98 -26.46 10.32
CA LYS A 160 27.43 -27.09 11.51
C LYS A 160 26.39 -26.17 12.11
N VAL A 161 25.15 -26.67 12.16
CA VAL A 161 24.01 -26.14 12.92
C VAL A 161 24.42 -25.90 14.37
N VAL A 162 24.38 -24.63 14.81
CA VAL A 162 24.50 -24.26 16.23
C VAL A 162 23.10 -23.94 16.76
N ALA A 163 22.65 -24.77 17.70
CA ALA A 163 21.46 -24.56 18.52
C ALA A 163 21.59 -23.27 19.35
N PRO A 164 20.49 -22.60 19.72
CA PRO A 164 20.52 -21.25 20.30
C PRO A 164 21.28 -21.24 21.63
N ALA A 165 22.30 -20.40 21.69
CA ALA A 165 23.04 -20.10 22.91
C ALA A 165 22.13 -19.34 23.87
N ALA A 166 22.13 -19.79 25.13
CA ALA A 166 21.52 -19.09 26.24
C ALA A 166 21.98 -17.64 26.28
N THR A 167 21.01 -16.72 26.41
CA THR A 167 21.22 -15.28 26.51
C THR A 167 22.16 -14.99 27.68
N ALA A 168 23.41 -14.65 27.37
CA ALA A 168 24.33 -14.10 28.34
C ALA A 168 23.79 -12.73 28.75
N ALA A 169 23.52 -12.54 30.04
CA ALA A 169 23.17 -11.23 30.59
C ALA A 169 24.36 -10.29 30.41
N THR A 170 24.31 -9.43 29.40
CA THR A 170 25.18 -8.27 29.30
C THR A 170 24.87 -7.36 30.49
N VAL A 171 25.84 -7.21 31.39
CA VAL A 171 25.76 -6.22 32.46
C VAL A 171 25.91 -4.86 31.79
N ILE A 172 24.82 -4.10 31.74
CA ILE A 172 24.82 -2.75 31.19
C ILE A 172 25.37 -1.83 32.28
N GLU A 173 26.57 -1.27 32.07
CA GLU A 173 27.26 -0.45 33.07
C GLU A 173 26.68 0.96 33.20
N ASP A 174 26.04 1.49 32.14
CA ASP A 174 25.34 2.78 32.15
C ASP A 174 23.97 2.70 31.46
N ILE A 175 22.91 3.00 32.22
CA ILE A 175 21.51 2.99 31.75
C ILE A 175 21.24 4.17 30.81
N THR A 176 22.03 5.24 30.88
CA THR A 176 21.81 6.47 30.11
C THR A 176 22.21 6.38 28.64
N GLU A 177 22.92 5.31 28.26
CA GLU A 177 23.32 5.04 26.87
C GLU A 177 22.31 4.18 26.11
N LEU A 178 21.31 3.61 26.81
CA LEU A 178 20.27 2.80 26.19
C LEU A 178 19.20 3.67 25.54
N SER A 179 18.74 3.27 24.35
CA SER A 179 17.48 3.77 23.81
C SER A 179 16.29 3.36 24.69
N ASP A 180 15.20 4.11 24.62
CA ASP A 180 13.96 3.80 25.37
C ASP A 180 13.46 2.38 25.07
N ASP A 181 13.62 1.91 23.83
CA ASP A 181 13.24 0.56 23.40
C ASP A 181 14.13 -0.52 24.01
N GLU A 182 15.44 -0.30 24.07
CA GLU A 182 16.38 -1.23 24.70
C GLU A 182 16.16 -1.30 26.21
N LEU A 183 15.88 -0.17 26.85
CA LEU A 183 15.55 -0.10 28.28
C LEU A 183 14.23 -0.82 28.57
N ALA A 184 13.19 -0.57 27.78
CA ALA A 184 11.90 -1.26 27.91
C ALA A 184 12.05 -2.77 27.72
N ALA A 185 12.82 -3.22 26.72
CA ALA A 185 13.12 -4.63 26.50
C ALA A 185 13.86 -5.25 27.69
N ALA A 186 14.88 -4.58 28.23
CA ALA A 186 15.63 -5.04 29.40
C ALA A 186 14.75 -5.16 30.66
N ILE A 187 13.84 -4.19 30.88
CA ILE A 187 12.87 -4.23 31.97
C ILE A 187 11.92 -5.41 31.79
N ARG A 188 11.33 -5.60 30.59
CA ARG A 188 10.43 -6.73 30.31
C ARG A 188 11.12 -8.06 30.57
N VAL A 189 12.35 -8.25 30.11
CA VAL A 189 13.13 -9.49 30.35
C VAL A 189 13.36 -9.71 31.85
N THR A 190 13.76 -8.66 32.56
CA THR A 190 14.04 -8.74 34.00
C THR A 190 12.78 -9.08 34.80
N LEU A 191 11.66 -8.43 34.50
CA LEU A 191 10.39 -8.68 35.18
C LEU A 191 9.78 -10.04 34.82
N SER A 192 9.91 -10.49 33.57
CA SER A 192 9.41 -11.81 33.13
C SER A 192 10.07 -12.96 33.89
N ASN A 193 11.34 -12.81 34.28
CA ASN A 193 12.10 -13.83 35.00
C ASN A 193 11.82 -13.86 36.51
N ARG A 194 11.00 -12.93 37.02
CA ARG A 194 10.70 -12.84 38.45
C ARG A 194 9.43 -13.61 38.81
N PRO A 195 9.50 -14.63 39.68
CA PRO A 195 8.33 -15.44 40.06
C PRO A 195 7.33 -14.68 40.94
N ASP A 196 7.73 -13.57 41.54
CA ASP A 196 6.87 -12.71 42.37
C ASP A 196 6.12 -11.65 41.55
N VAL A 197 6.27 -11.66 40.23
CA VAL A 197 5.70 -10.69 39.31
C VAL A 197 4.84 -11.42 38.27
N VAL A 198 3.69 -10.85 37.95
CA VAL A 198 2.81 -11.26 36.85
C VAL A 198 2.81 -10.15 35.82
N GLY A 199 3.02 -10.52 34.56
CA GLY A 199 3.07 -9.59 33.44
C GLY A 199 2.18 -10.01 32.29
N PHE A 200 1.66 -9.02 31.57
CA PHE A 200 1.02 -9.19 30.28
C PHE A 200 1.20 -7.91 29.44
N ALA A 201 1.78 -8.04 28.25
CA ALA A 201 2.18 -6.90 27.43
C ALA A 201 3.04 -5.91 28.23
N ASP A 202 2.56 -4.67 28.41
CA ASP A 202 3.21 -3.62 29.19
C ASP A 202 2.69 -3.50 30.63
N LEU A 203 1.78 -4.37 31.04
CA LEU A 203 1.20 -4.36 32.38
C LEU A 203 1.93 -5.35 33.28
N TRP A 204 2.30 -4.88 34.48
CA TRP A 204 3.04 -5.65 35.46
C TRP A 204 2.49 -5.41 36.86
N ALA A 205 2.36 -6.46 37.66
CA ALA A 205 1.97 -6.37 39.06
C ALA A 205 2.63 -7.46 39.92
N ILE A 206 2.68 -7.24 41.23
CA ILE A 206 3.19 -8.24 42.18
C ILE A 206 2.16 -9.38 42.27
N ALA A 207 2.59 -10.63 42.11
CA ALA A 207 1.72 -11.80 42.06
C ALA A 207 0.74 -11.89 43.25
N ARG A 208 1.15 -11.45 44.45
CA ARG A 208 0.33 -11.50 45.67
C ARG A 208 -0.96 -10.66 45.64
N ILE A 209 -1.00 -9.63 44.79
CA ILE A 209 -2.18 -8.74 44.65
C ILE A 209 -3.03 -9.08 43.43
N VAL A 210 -2.54 -9.94 42.54
CA VAL A 210 -3.24 -10.33 41.32
C VAL A 210 -4.26 -11.42 41.68
N PRO A 211 -5.56 -11.22 41.40
CA PRO A 211 -6.57 -12.25 41.63
C PRO A 211 -6.27 -13.51 40.83
N SER A 212 -6.55 -14.69 41.38
CA SER A 212 -6.46 -15.94 40.63
C SER A 212 -7.77 -16.24 39.91
N LEU A 213 -7.68 -16.72 38.67
CA LEU A 213 -8.82 -17.29 37.96
C LEU A 213 -8.89 -18.80 38.24
N SER A 214 -10.07 -19.30 38.59
CA SER A 214 -10.29 -20.73 38.78
C SER A 214 -10.39 -21.45 37.43
N ARG A 215 -10.25 -22.78 37.44
CA ARG A 215 -10.52 -23.60 36.23
C ARG A 215 -11.96 -23.46 35.74
N GLY A 216 -12.91 -23.21 36.64
CA GLY A 216 -14.31 -22.96 36.30
C GLY A 216 -14.46 -21.65 35.52
N ASP A 217 -13.71 -20.62 35.90
CA ASP A 217 -13.71 -19.32 35.21
C ASP A 217 -13.16 -19.44 33.80
N VAL A 218 -12.02 -20.13 33.63
CA VAL A 218 -11.42 -20.39 32.30
C VAL A 218 -12.40 -21.14 31.40
N ARG A 219 -13.08 -22.16 31.94
CA ARG A 219 -14.11 -22.90 31.21
C ARG A 219 -15.28 -22.00 30.80
N ARG A 220 -15.76 -21.14 31.72
CA ARG A 220 -16.85 -20.20 31.46
C ARG A 220 -16.49 -19.19 30.37
N ILE A 221 -15.25 -18.68 30.37
CA ILE A 221 -14.75 -17.78 29.32
C ILE A 221 -14.78 -18.48 27.97
N ARG A 222 -14.26 -19.72 27.89
CA ARG A 222 -14.30 -20.50 26.64
C ARG A 222 -15.73 -20.72 26.14
N GLU A 223 -16.63 -21.16 27.02
CA GLU A 223 -18.04 -21.37 26.67
C GLU A 223 -18.69 -20.08 26.15
N TYR A 224 -18.37 -18.93 26.74
CA TYR A 224 -18.89 -17.64 26.32
C TYR A 224 -18.33 -17.16 24.97
N ILE A 225 -17.02 -17.36 24.69
CA ILE A 225 -16.45 -17.06 23.36
C ILE A 225 -17.13 -17.92 22.28
N VAL A 226 -17.33 -19.21 22.56
CA VAL A 226 -18.02 -20.13 21.64
C VAL A 226 -19.48 -19.74 21.43
N GLU A 227 -20.18 -19.35 22.49
CA GLU A 227 -21.58 -18.90 22.42
C GLU A 227 -21.73 -17.61 21.61
N ARG A 228 -20.83 -16.63 21.79
CA ARG A 228 -20.85 -15.37 21.06
C ARG A 228 -20.42 -15.54 19.60
N GLY A 229 -19.55 -16.52 19.32
CA GLY A 229 -19.05 -16.80 17.97
C GLY A 229 -18.09 -15.74 17.42
N GLU A 230 -17.60 -14.84 18.28
CA GLU A 230 -16.65 -13.77 17.94
C GLU A 230 -15.56 -13.63 19.02
N PRO A 231 -14.39 -13.06 18.68
CA PRO A 231 -13.35 -12.76 19.66
C PRO A 231 -13.86 -11.75 20.69
N LEU A 232 -13.52 -11.98 21.96
CA LEU A 232 -13.98 -11.13 23.05
C LEU A 232 -12.84 -10.31 23.61
N THR A 233 -13.12 -9.04 23.90
CA THR A 233 -12.14 -8.16 24.54
C THR A 233 -11.97 -8.55 26.02
N ASP A 234 -10.77 -8.30 26.57
CA ASP A 234 -10.52 -8.50 28.00
C ASP A 234 -11.50 -7.68 28.86
N ARG A 235 -11.84 -6.47 28.40
CA ARG A 235 -12.87 -5.60 28.96
C ARG A 235 -14.25 -6.26 28.97
N GLU A 236 -14.71 -6.79 27.84
CA GLU A 236 -16.03 -7.46 27.78
C GLU A 236 -16.07 -8.68 28.71
N ILE A 237 -15.00 -9.48 28.76
CA ILE A 237 -14.92 -10.63 29.65
C ILE A 237 -14.99 -10.18 31.12
N VAL A 238 -14.22 -9.16 31.52
CA VAL A 238 -14.21 -8.66 32.90
C VAL A 238 -15.53 -8.01 33.29
N GLU A 239 -16.12 -7.19 32.42
CA GLU A 239 -17.38 -6.50 32.69
C GLU A 239 -18.59 -7.44 32.67
N VAL A 240 -18.68 -8.36 31.70
CA VAL A 240 -19.88 -9.17 31.47
C VAL A 240 -19.84 -10.49 32.23
N LEU A 241 -18.72 -11.23 32.20
CA LEU A 241 -18.65 -12.54 32.87
C LEU A 241 -18.36 -12.42 34.37
N PHE A 242 -17.55 -11.44 34.75
CA PHE A 242 -17.13 -11.26 36.14
C PHE A 242 -17.83 -10.08 36.86
N ASP A 243 -18.69 -9.33 36.17
CA ASP A 243 -19.43 -8.17 36.70
C ASP A 243 -18.50 -7.12 37.36
N VAL A 244 -17.32 -6.90 36.76
CA VAL A 244 -16.37 -5.92 37.28
C VAL A 244 -16.29 -4.70 36.38
N ARG A 245 -16.75 -3.57 36.91
CA ARG A 245 -16.81 -2.28 36.19
C ARG A 245 -15.47 -1.55 36.21
N PRO A 246 -15.17 -0.73 35.18
CA PRO A 246 -13.93 0.06 35.07
C PRO A 246 -13.61 0.96 36.28
N GLY A 247 -14.63 1.42 37.01
CA GLY A 247 -14.46 2.28 38.18
C GLY A 247 -14.07 1.54 39.47
N MET A 248 -14.00 0.20 39.47
CA MET A 248 -13.60 -0.55 40.66
C MET A 248 -12.07 -0.59 40.79
N PRO A 249 -11.52 -0.48 42.02
CA PRO A 249 -10.07 -0.47 42.26
C PRO A 249 -9.33 -1.67 41.67
N ASP A 250 -9.98 -2.84 41.66
CA ASP A 250 -9.39 -4.10 41.22
C ASP A 250 -9.54 -4.35 39.70
N TYR A 251 -10.16 -3.43 38.95
CA TYR A 251 -10.50 -3.66 37.55
C TYR A 251 -9.26 -3.95 36.69
N ALA A 252 -8.24 -3.09 36.77
CA ALA A 252 -6.99 -3.26 36.03
C ALA A 252 -6.23 -4.54 36.45
N LEU A 253 -6.26 -4.89 37.74
CA LEU A 253 -5.67 -6.13 38.25
C LEU A 253 -6.41 -7.36 37.72
N ARG A 254 -7.72 -7.28 37.52
CA ARG A 254 -8.51 -8.36 36.90
C ARG A 254 -8.25 -8.51 35.41
N GLN A 255 -8.08 -7.42 34.66
CA GLN A 255 -7.65 -7.50 33.26
C GLN A 255 -6.27 -8.17 33.15
N LEU A 256 -5.32 -7.75 34.00
CA LEU A 256 -3.99 -8.39 34.05
C LEU A 256 -4.09 -9.87 34.41
N ALA A 257 -4.85 -10.23 35.45
CA ALA A 257 -5.06 -11.61 35.86
C ALA A 257 -5.64 -12.48 34.75
N LEU A 258 -6.67 -11.96 34.07
CA LEU A 258 -7.32 -12.62 32.94
C LEU A 258 -6.31 -12.89 31.82
N ASN A 259 -5.66 -11.84 31.34
CA ASN A 259 -4.76 -11.93 30.19
C ASN A 259 -3.53 -12.82 30.48
N ALA A 260 -2.94 -12.68 31.67
CA ALA A 260 -1.83 -13.52 32.10
C ALA A 260 -2.24 -14.99 32.27
N ARG A 261 -3.50 -15.26 32.64
CA ARG A 261 -4.00 -16.64 32.69
C ARG A 261 -4.20 -17.19 31.28
N LEU A 262 -4.92 -16.47 30.42
CA LEU A 262 -5.31 -16.98 29.10
C LEU A 262 -4.11 -17.19 28.17
N ILE A 263 -3.07 -16.36 28.25
CA ILE A 263 -1.86 -16.56 27.43
C ILE A 263 -1.15 -17.89 27.74
N SER A 264 -1.27 -18.37 28.98
CA SER A 264 -0.66 -19.62 29.43
C SER A 264 -1.53 -20.86 29.17
N GLU A 265 -2.81 -20.67 28.82
CA GLU A 265 -3.78 -21.75 28.71
C GLU A 265 -3.84 -22.29 27.28
N GLU A 266 -3.67 -23.61 27.16
CA GLU A 266 -3.84 -24.28 25.87
C GLU A 266 -5.30 -24.18 25.40
N GLY A 267 -5.50 -23.71 24.17
CA GLY A 267 -6.82 -23.61 23.53
C GLY A 267 -7.36 -22.18 23.43
N PHE A 268 -6.76 -21.22 24.13
CA PHE A 268 -6.97 -19.80 23.87
C PHE A 268 -5.90 -19.26 22.93
N GLU A 269 -6.28 -18.26 22.15
CA GLU A 269 -5.36 -17.57 21.27
C GLU A 269 -5.57 -16.07 21.40
N PHE A 270 -4.45 -15.36 21.59
CA PHE A 270 -4.44 -13.90 21.62
C PHE A 270 -4.53 -13.36 20.19
N VAL A 271 -5.54 -12.52 19.95
CA VAL A 271 -5.82 -11.91 18.63
C VAL A 271 -6.04 -10.39 18.76
N GLY A 272 -5.72 -9.82 19.91
CA GLY A 272 -5.86 -8.39 20.18
C GLY A 272 -4.73 -7.53 19.64
N VAL A 273 -4.88 -6.23 19.88
CA VAL A 273 -3.95 -5.18 19.48
C VAL A 273 -3.64 -4.28 20.69
N PRO A 274 -2.61 -3.41 20.62
CA PRO A 274 -2.36 -2.45 21.70
C PRO A 274 -3.60 -1.63 22.03
N GLY A 275 -3.97 -1.55 23.31
CA GLY A 275 -5.17 -0.85 23.77
C GLY A 275 -6.50 -1.59 23.61
N ALA A 276 -6.54 -2.71 22.88
CA ALA A 276 -7.71 -3.58 22.77
C ALA A 276 -7.28 -5.05 22.73
N HIS A 277 -7.00 -5.60 23.92
CA HIS A 277 -6.69 -7.02 24.06
C HIS A 277 -7.92 -7.85 23.79
N ALA A 278 -7.79 -8.87 22.94
CA ALA A 278 -8.86 -9.75 22.54
C ALA A 278 -8.41 -11.20 22.48
N TRP A 279 -9.34 -12.08 22.85
CA TRP A 279 -9.12 -13.51 22.97
C TRP A 279 -10.13 -14.27 22.13
N THR A 280 -9.66 -15.31 21.46
CA THR A 280 -10.50 -16.28 20.76
C THR A 280 -10.10 -17.70 21.15
N VAL A 281 -10.85 -18.68 20.66
CA VAL A 281 -10.54 -20.10 20.73
C VAL A 281 -10.49 -20.67 19.32
N ARG A 282 -9.82 -21.82 19.15
CA ARG A 282 -9.57 -22.40 17.82
C ARG A 282 -10.84 -22.64 17.00
N GLU A 283 -11.95 -22.96 17.66
CA GLU A 283 -13.25 -23.22 17.02
C GLU A 283 -13.94 -21.94 16.53
N VAL A 284 -13.53 -20.77 17.02
CA VAL A 284 -14.12 -19.47 16.69
C VAL A 284 -13.18 -18.68 15.80
N ASN A 285 -13.52 -18.64 14.51
CA ASN A 285 -12.89 -17.75 13.55
C ASN A 285 -13.97 -17.00 12.77
N PRO A 286 -14.16 -15.69 13.01
CA PRO A 286 -15.19 -14.91 12.32
C PRO A 286 -14.80 -14.59 10.86
N VAL A 287 -13.53 -14.77 10.48
CA VAL A 287 -13.05 -14.48 9.13
C VAL A 287 -13.11 -15.74 8.29
N ALA A 288 -13.80 -15.67 7.16
CA ALA A 288 -13.86 -16.77 6.21
C ALA A 288 -12.46 -17.13 5.70
N PRO A 289 -12.18 -18.44 5.47
CA PRO A 289 -10.88 -18.84 4.94
C PRO A 289 -10.70 -18.25 3.52
N PRO A 290 -9.52 -17.70 3.19
CA PRO A 290 -9.28 -17.11 1.88
C PRO A 290 -9.27 -18.18 0.78
N LYS A 291 -9.63 -17.80 -0.46
CA LYS A 291 -9.58 -18.70 -1.63
C LYS A 291 -8.22 -19.38 -1.83
N ARG A 292 -7.14 -18.71 -1.42
CA ARG A 292 -5.76 -19.20 -1.48
C ARG A 292 -5.25 -19.45 -0.06
N LYS A 293 -4.50 -20.53 0.14
CA LYS A 293 -4.00 -20.91 1.47
C LYS A 293 -3.17 -19.77 2.07
N VAL A 294 -3.36 -19.53 3.37
CA VAL A 294 -2.65 -18.50 4.15
C VAL A 294 -1.12 -18.60 4.00
N ALA A 295 -0.58 -19.83 3.97
CA ALA A 295 0.86 -20.05 3.78
C ALA A 295 1.36 -19.60 2.40
N ASP A 296 0.55 -19.82 1.36
CA ASP A 296 0.88 -19.44 -0.01
C ASP A 296 0.75 -17.92 -0.18
N LEU A 297 -0.27 -17.30 0.41
CA LEU A 297 -0.41 -15.83 0.46
C LEU A 297 0.81 -15.16 1.12
N GLY A 298 1.25 -15.66 2.27
CA GLY A 298 2.46 -15.14 2.91
C GLY A 298 3.72 -15.33 2.06
N GLN A 299 3.79 -16.39 1.26
CA GLN A 299 4.88 -16.60 0.30
C GLN A 299 4.77 -15.66 -0.90
N ASP A 300 3.57 -15.30 -1.34
CA ASP A 300 3.33 -14.33 -2.42
C ASP A 300 3.83 -12.94 -2.02
N PHE A 301 3.53 -12.50 -0.79
CA PHE A 301 3.98 -11.22 -0.23
C PHE A 301 5.42 -11.21 0.32
N ARG A 302 6.18 -12.30 0.16
CA ARG A 302 7.57 -12.40 0.64
C ARG A 302 8.46 -11.24 0.19
N TYR A 303 8.24 -10.72 -1.02
CA TYR A 303 9.03 -9.61 -1.57
C TYR A 303 9.00 -8.36 -0.68
N LEU A 304 7.99 -8.18 0.17
CA LEU A 304 7.91 -7.09 1.13
C LEU A 304 9.04 -7.13 2.17
N LEU A 305 9.54 -8.31 2.50
CA LEU A 305 10.68 -8.48 3.43
C LEU A 305 12.01 -8.01 2.82
N GLU A 306 12.05 -7.88 1.49
CA GLU A 306 13.22 -7.44 0.74
C GLU A 306 13.21 -5.92 0.52
N SER A 307 12.16 -5.21 0.99
CA SER A 307 12.07 -3.75 0.93
C SER A 307 13.11 -3.10 1.85
N SER A 308 13.72 -2.01 1.38
CA SER A 308 14.64 -1.20 2.19
C SER A 308 13.92 -0.27 3.17
N GLU A 309 12.61 -0.06 2.99
CA GLU A 309 11.84 0.85 3.82
C GLU A 309 11.48 0.21 5.16
N ALA A 310 11.84 0.88 6.25
CA ALA A 310 11.47 0.46 7.57
C ALA A 310 9.95 0.62 7.77
N ILE A 311 9.26 -0.49 7.96
CA ILE A 311 7.84 -0.49 8.29
C ILE A 311 7.67 0.05 9.72
N GLN A 312 6.94 1.15 9.86
CA GLN A 312 6.59 1.76 11.15
C GLN A 312 5.06 1.72 11.35
N PRO A 313 4.53 0.70 12.03
CA PRO A 313 3.08 0.57 12.22
C PRO A 313 2.55 1.57 13.23
N GLY A 314 1.31 2.02 13.02
CA GLY A 314 0.58 2.89 13.94
C GLY A 314 0.93 4.38 13.85
N THR A 315 1.83 4.78 12.96
CA THR A 315 2.29 6.17 12.81
C THR A 315 1.29 7.07 12.10
N GLU A 316 0.48 6.51 11.20
CA GLU A 316 -0.53 7.26 10.44
C GLU A 316 -1.95 6.88 10.87
N SER A 317 -2.91 7.77 10.64
CA SER A 317 -4.33 7.53 10.94
C SER A 317 -5.14 7.15 9.71
N VAL A 318 -4.65 7.48 8.52
CA VAL A 318 -5.37 7.27 7.25
C VAL A 318 -4.39 6.98 6.14
N VAL A 319 -4.77 6.07 5.24
CA VAL A 319 -4.01 5.73 4.03
C VAL A 319 -4.96 5.47 2.89
N ASP A 320 -4.53 5.78 1.67
CA ASP A 320 -5.25 5.41 0.46
C ASP A 320 -4.50 4.32 -0.31
N HIS A 321 -5.26 3.42 -0.91
CA HIS A 321 -4.72 2.29 -1.64
C HIS A 321 -5.55 2.00 -2.87
N VAL A 322 -4.88 1.63 -3.97
CA VAL A 322 -5.55 1.24 -5.21
C VAL A 322 -5.49 -0.26 -5.34
N LEU A 323 -6.65 -0.89 -5.40
CA LEU A 323 -6.76 -2.34 -5.45
C LEU A 323 -6.14 -2.89 -6.74
N THR A 324 -5.20 -3.82 -6.61
CA THR A 324 -4.78 -4.63 -7.74
C THR A 324 -5.81 -5.72 -8.05
N PHE A 325 -5.67 -6.40 -9.20
CA PHE A 325 -6.51 -7.56 -9.50
C PHE A 325 -6.32 -8.68 -8.48
N TYR A 326 -5.08 -8.93 -8.07
CA TYR A 326 -4.75 -9.92 -7.06
C TYR A 326 -5.47 -9.65 -5.74
N GLU A 327 -5.39 -8.41 -5.26
CA GLU A 327 -6.01 -7.97 -4.00
C GLU A 327 -7.52 -8.05 -4.05
N HIS A 328 -8.13 -7.57 -5.14
CA HIS A 328 -9.57 -7.65 -5.36
C HIS A 328 -10.06 -9.10 -5.39
N TYR A 329 -9.40 -9.95 -6.19
CA TYR A 329 -9.84 -11.33 -6.41
C TYR A 329 -9.68 -12.23 -5.18
N TYR A 330 -8.61 -12.04 -4.41
CA TYR A 330 -8.33 -12.83 -3.20
C TYR A 330 -8.85 -12.17 -1.91
N GLY A 331 -9.33 -10.93 -1.95
CA GLY A 331 -9.80 -10.21 -0.77
C GLY A 331 -8.69 -9.92 0.23
N VAL A 332 -7.51 -9.55 -0.26
CA VAL A 332 -6.29 -9.35 0.53
C VAL A 332 -5.70 -7.96 0.34
N LEU A 333 -4.96 -7.47 1.33
CA LEU A 333 -4.16 -6.25 1.24
C LEU A 333 -2.74 -6.49 1.76
N PRO A 334 -1.71 -5.85 1.20
CA PRO A 334 -0.33 -6.01 1.66
C PRO A 334 -0.09 -5.36 3.03
N TYR A 335 0.84 -5.92 3.80
CA TYR A 335 1.45 -5.24 4.95
C TYR A 335 2.77 -4.60 4.49
N ASP A 336 2.66 -3.57 3.67
CA ASP A 336 3.80 -2.84 3.09
C ASP A 336 4.01 -1.48 3.80
N SER A 337 4.98 -0.70 3.32
CA SER A 337 5.27 0.63 3.87
C SER A 337 4.14 1.63 3.66
N THR A 338 3.17 1.36 2.78
CA THR A 338 2.01 2.23 2.55
C THR A 338 0.92 1.92 3.56
N ILE A 339 0.51 0.65 3.70
CA ILE A 339 -0.63 0.27 4.53
C ILE A 339 -0.22 0.05 6.00
N ALA A 340 0.97 -0.50 6.27
CA ALA A 340 1.37 -0.81 7.65
C ALA A 340 1.33 0.40 8.61
N PRO A 341 1.67 1.64 8.20
CA PRO A 341 1.53 2.84 9.04
C PRO A 341 0.16 3.05 9.69
N VAL A 342 -0.95 2.69 9.04
CA VAL A 342 -2.28 2.82 9.66
C VAL A 342 -2.59 1.66 10.61
N LEU A 343 -1.96 0.51 10.39
CA LEU A 343 -2.24 -0.74 11.09
C LEU A 343 -1.58 -0.81 12.48
N PRO A 344 -2.13 -1.59 13.41
CA PRO A 344 -1.60 -1.67 14.76
C PRO A 344 -0.33 -2.53 14.81
N PRO A 345 0.68 -2.14 15.61
CA PRO A 345 1.85 -2.97 15.83
C PRO A 345 1.49 -4.22 16.64
N ARG A 346 2.42 -5.17 16.71
CA ARG A 346 2.27 -6.36 17.56
C ARG A 346 2.32 -5.98 19.03
N VAL A 347 1.56 -6.71 19.84
CA VAL A 347 1.67 -6.68 21.30
C VAL A 347 2.84 -7.53 21.76
N PHE A 348 3.04 -8.70 21.13
CA PHE A 348 4.13 -9.63 21.44
C PHE A 348 5.02 -9.90 20.23
N PRO A 349 6.34 -10.13 20.41
CA PRO A 349 7.23 -10.47 19.32
C PRO A 349 6.79 -11.71 18.52
N ASP A 350 6.26 -12.72 19.22
CA ASP A 350 5.77 -13.98 18.67
C ASP A 350 4.30 -13.94 18.19
N GLN A 351 3.62 -12.79 18.34
CA GLN A 351 2.27 -12.61 17.82
C GLN A 351 2.28 -12.72 16.29
N THR A 352 1.58 -13.72 15.76
CA THR A 352 1.53 -13.98 14.32
C THR A 352 0.29 -13.40 13.63
N ARG A 353 -0.79 -13.16 14.39
CA ARG A 353 -2.02 -12.57 13.87
C ARG A 353 -2.75 -11.66 14.86
N ALA A 354 -3.60 -10.80 14.32
CA ALA A 354 -4.58 -10.01 15.03
C ALA A 354 -5.92 -10.01 14.26
N LEU A 355 -7.03 -9.85 14.96
CA LEU A 355 -8.35 -9.68 14.35
C LEU A 355 -8.80 -8.23 14.51
N LEU A 356 -9.10 -7.62 13.38
CA LEU A 356 -9.50 -6.22 13.26
C LEU A 356 -10.97 -6.17 12.81
N ARG A 357 -11.69 -5.13 13.26
CA ARG A 357 -13.08 -4.90 12.86
C ARG A 357 -13.14 -3.74 11.88
N PHE A 358 -13.65 -4.00 10.69
CA PHE A 358 -13.83 -3.01 9.64
C PHE A 358 -15.29 -2.60 9.51
N GLU A 359 -15.52 -1.31 9.31
CA GLU A 359 -16.82 -0.72 9.00
C GLU A 359 -16.75 0.02 7.67
N ALA A 360 -17.76 -0.17 6.83
CA ALA A 360 -17.90 0.52 5.55
C ALA A 360 -19.08 1.50 5.61
N PRO A 361 -18.84 2.83 5.69
CA PRO A 361 -19.91 3.82 5.87
C PRO A 361 -20.94 3.85 4.73
N GLN A 362 -20.53 3.51 3.51
CA GLN A 362 -21.37 3.53 2.31
C GLN A 362 -22.41 2.42 2.30
N THR A 363 -22.06 1.26 2.87
CA THR A 363 -22.91 0.06 2.87
C THR A 363 -23.45 -0.30 4.25
N HIS A 364 -22.95 0.36 5.30
CA HIS A 364 -23.20 0.04 6.71
C HIS A 364 -22.84 -1.42 7.06
N GLU A 365 -21.93 -2.02 6.30
CA GLU A 365 -21.41 -3.35 6.59
C GLU A 365 -20.35 -3.28 7.68
N THR A 366 -20.36 -4.27 8.56
CA THR A 366 -19.32 -4.45 9.56
C THR A 366 -18.84 -5.90 9.52
N PHE A 367 -17.53 -6.10 9.39
CA PHE A 367 -16.95 -7.42 9.23
C PHE A 367 -15.56 -7.51 9.87
N TYR A 368 -15.11 -8.75 10.09
CA TYR A 368 -13.78 -9.02 10.64
C TYR A 368 -12.76 -9.21 9.53
N VAL A 369 -11.56 -8.71 9.78
CA VAL A 369 -10.38 -8.87 8.93
C VAL A 369 -9.25 -9.43 9.78
N GLU A 370 -8.55 -10.43 9.26
CA GLU A 370 -7.39 -10.99 9.93
C GLU A 370 -6.12 -10.34 9.40
N LEU A 371 -5.39 -9.68 10.29
CA LEU A 371 -4.04 -9.18 10.03
C LEU A 371 -3.05 -10.29 10.37
N ARG A 372 -2.25 -10.69 9.38
CA ARG A 372 -1.10 -11.59 9.54
C ARG A 372 0.17 -10.78 9.49
N TYR A 373 0.91 -10.78 10.60
CA TYR A 373 2.17 -10.05 10.67
C TYR A 373 3.29 -10.79 9.91
N PRO A 374 4.27 -10.06 9.35
CA PRO A 374 5.37 -10.66 8.58
C PRO A 374 6.22 -11.61 9.43
N THR A 375 6.61 -12.78 8.93
CA THR A 375 7.58 -13.65 9.63
C THR A 375 8.92 -13.60 8.92
N THR A 376 9.95 -14.26 9.46
CA THR A 376 11.31 -14.29 8.86
C THR A 376 11.32 -14.67 7.38
N ASN A 377 10.34 -15.46 6.93
CA ASN A 377 10.33 -16.02 5.57
C ASN A 377 9.03 -15.77 4.79
N ARG A 378 8.07 -15.02 5.36
CA ARG A 378 6.76 -14.73 4.75
C ARG A 378 6.38 -13.28 4.97
N GLY A 379 5.87 -12.62 3.93
CA GLY A 379 5.33 -11.27 4.03
C GLY A 379 4.06 -11.22 4.87
N GLY A 380 3.79 -10.04 5.45
CA GLY A 380 2.54 -9.77 6.14
C GLY A 380 1.44 -9.35 5.17
N PHE A 381 0.20 -9.57 5.57
CA PHE A 381 -0.98 -9.21 4.77
C PHE A 381 -2.24 -9.19 5.64
N LEU A 382 -3.29 -8.60 5.11
CA LEU A 382 -4.65 -8.67 5.63
C LEU A 382 -5.49 -9.54 4.72
N PHE A 383 -6.46 -10.27 5.29
CA PHE A 383 -7.49 -10.96 4.50
C PHE A 383 -8.84 -10.95 5.21
N GLY A 384 -9.90 -11.14 4.43
CA GLY A 384 -11.28 -11.04 4.90
C GLY A 384 -12.12 -10.02 4.12
N PHE A 385 -11.52 -9.37 3.11
CA PHE A 385 -12.21 -8.37 2.28
C PHE A 385 -12.94 -8.97 1.08
N GLU A 386 -12.84 -10.29 0.84
CA GLU A 386 -13.29 -10.93 -0.40
C GLU A 386 -14.76 -10.61 -0.73
N GLN A 387 -15.66 -10.79 0.24
CA GLN A 387 -17.08 -10.55 0.03
C GLN A 387 -17.38 -9.07 -0.20
N PHE A 388 -16.75 -8.18 0.58
CA PHE A 388 -16.91 -6.74 0.47
C PHE A 388 -16.40 -6.22 -0.89
N PHE A 389 -15.20 -6.64 -1.30
CA PHE A 389 -14.60 -6.26 -2.59
C PHE A 389 -15.40 -6.78 -3.78
N ALA A 390 -15.87 -8.03 -3.73
CA ALA A 390 -16.68 -8.60 -4.80
C ALA A 390 -18.05 -7.94 -4.94
N ALA A 391 -18.63 -7.46 -3.84
CA ALA A 391 -19.95 -6.82 -3.85
C ALA A 391 -19.90 -5.35 -4.27
N ASN A 392 -18.88 -4.61 -3.82
CA ASN A 392 -18.88 -3.14 -3.86
C ASN A 392 -17.83 -2.54 -4.80
N LEU A 393 -16.75 -3.27 -5.12
CA LEU A 393 -15.56 -2.74 -5.78
C LEU A 393 -15.16 -3.54 -7.02
N VAL A 394 -14.20 -2.99 -7.77
CA VAL A 394 -13.53 -3.65 -8.90
C VAL A 394 -12.02 -3.53 -8.74
N ALA A 395 -11.25 -4.39 -9.40
CA ALA A 395 -9.81 -4.21 -9.54
C ALA A 395 -9.52 -2.83 -10.15
N GLY A 396 -8.64 -2.06 -9.52
CA GLY A 396 -8.34 -0.65 -9.81
C GLY A 396 -9.14 0.35 -8.97
N ALA A 397 -10.05 -0.09 -8.09
CA ALA A 397 -10.78 0.80 -7.20
C ALA A 397 -9.86 1.46 -6.16
N LEU A 398 -10.10 2.74 -5.91
CA LEU A 398 -9.44 3.50 -4.85
C LEU A 398 -10.21 3.31 -3.54
N ILE A 399 -9.52 2.82 -2.52
CA ILE A 399 -10.03 2.70 -1.16
C ILE A 399 -9.23 3.59 -0.22
N THR A 400 -9.87 4.01 0.86
CA THR A 400 -9.24 4.71 1.98
C THR A 400 -9.44 3.85 3.22
N LEU A 401 -8.35 3.60 3.95
CA LEU A 401 -8.38 2.93 5.24
C LEU A 401 -8.10 3.96 6.33
N GLU A 402 -8.96 4.01 7.34
CA GLU A 402 -8.81 4.93 8.45
C GLU A 402 -8.90 4.19 9.78
N ARG A 403 -8.07 4.58 10.74
CA ARG A 403 -8.12 4.08 12.12
C ARG A 403 -9.20 4.82 12.88
N ALA A 404 -10.13 4.09 13.48
CA ALA A 404 -11.16 4.67 14.34
C ALA A 404 -10.60 5.04 15.73
N GLU A 405 -11.40 5.74 16.54
CA GLU A 405 -11.03 6.09 17.93
C GLU A 405 -10.82 4.85 18.80
N GLU A 406 -11.63 3.80 18.59
CA GLU A 406 -11.50 2.54 19.32
C GLU A 406 -10.35 1.69 18.73
N PRO A 407 -9.37 1.25 19.55
CA PRO A 407 -8.28 0.43 19.05
C PRO A 407 -8.79 -0.89 18.43
N GLY A 408 -8.21 -1.26 17.29
CA GLY A 408 -8.61 -2.46 16.54
C GLY A 408 -9.85 -2.29 15.66
N ARG A 409 -10.47 -1.10 15.66
CA ARG A 409 -11.52 -0.74 14.70
C ARG A 409 -10.99 0.16 13.59
N PHE A 410 -11.47 -0.11 12.39
CA PHE A 410 -11.05 0.55 11.16
C PHE A 410 -12.26 0.88 10.30
N ILE A 411 -12.13 1.94 9.52
CA ILE A 411 -13.08 2.35 8.51
C ILE A 411 -12.46 2.04 7.15
N ILE A 412 -13.23 1.43 6.25
CA ILE A 412 -12.90 1.30 4.84
C ILE A 412 -13.88 2.11 4.00
N ASP A 413 -13.36 3.16 3.36
CA ASP A 413 -14.11 4.08 2.53
C ASP A 413 -13.73 3.89 1.05
N TYR A 414 -14.66 4.18 0.15
CA TYR A 414 -14.41 4.37 -1.27
C TYR A 414 -15.33 5.48 -1.78
N LEU A 415 -14.83 6.28 -2.74
CA LEU A 415 -15.62 7.36 -3.34
C LEU A 415 -16.64 6.79 -4.33
N PRO A 416 -17.96 6.93 -4.11
CA PRO A 416 -18.97 6.51 -5.07
C PRO A 416 -18.99 7.47 -6.26
N ILE A 417 -19.12 6.93 -7.47
CA ILE A 417 -19.24 7.69 -8.72
C ILE A 417 -20.48 7.27 -9.49
N SER A 418 -20.80 8.06 -10.53
CA SER A 418 -21.85 7.70 -11.48
C SER A 418 -21.53 6.37 -12.18
N ARG A 419 -22.59 5.59 -12.44
CA ARG A 419 -22.54 4.27 -13.09
C ARG A 419 -21.55 4.25 -14.25
N GLN A 420 -20.55 3.38 -14.17
CA GLN A 420 -19.65 3.03 -15.25
C GLN A 420 -19.92 1.61 -15.73
N GLU A 421 -19.69 1.34 -17.01
CA GLU A 421 -19.80 0.01 -17.59
C GLU A 421 -18.62 -0.24 -18.51
N ARG A 422 -17.78 -1.24 -18.18
CA ARG A 422 -16.60 -1.62 -18.97
C ARG A 422 -16.47 -3.14 -19.00
N ARG A 423 -15.81 -3.68 -20.03
CA ARG A 423 -15.44 -5.10 -20.07
C ARG A 423 -14.13 -5.33 -19.32
N LEU A 424 -14.25 -5.83 -18.08
CA LEU A 424 -13.12 -6.00 -17.17
C LEU A 424 -12.68 -7.46 -17.10
N LEU A 425 -11.39 -7.66 -16.81
CA LEU A 425 -10.81 -8.98 -16.59
C LEU A 425 -11.48 -9.65 -15.38
N ALA A 426 -11.81 -10.92 -15.53
CA ALA A 426 -12.28 -11.81 -14.48
C ALA A 426 -11.67 -13.19 -14.68
N LEU A 427 -11.55 -13.98 -13.61
CA LEU A 427 -11.16 -15.39 -13.70
C LEU A 427 -12.42 -16.26 -13.76
N ASP A 428 -12.56 -17.05 -14.82
CA ASP A 428 -13.56 -18.11 -14.85
C ASP A 428 -13.06 -19.29 -14.01
N GLU A 429 -13.60 -19.44 -12.80
CA GLU A 429 -13.18 -20.49 -11.86
C GLU A 429 -13.44 -21.91 -12.39
N LYS A 430 -14.41 -22.10 -13.30
CA LYS A 430 -14.74 -23.42 -13.85
C LYS A 430 -13.77 -23.83 -14.93
N GLN A 431 -13.42 -22.90 -15.82
CA GLN A 431 -12.48 -23.17 -16.92
C GLN A 431 -11.03 -22.87 -16.54
N ARG A 432 -10.81 -22.22 -15.39
CA ARG A 432 -9.53 -21.71 -14.91
C ARG A 432 -8.84 -20.83 -15.96
N LYS A 433 -9.60 -19.97 -16.61
CA LYS A 433 -9.13 -19.07 -17.67
C LYS A 433 -9.59 -17.65 -17.44
N TYR A 434 -8.74 -16.68 -17.77
CA TYR A 434 -9.12 -15.28 -17.74
C TYR A 434 -10.09 -14.96 -18.88
N VAL A 435 -11.14 -14.20 -18.55
CA VAL A 435 -12.20 -13.80 -19.46
C VAL A 435 -12.59 -12.34 -19.20
N PHE A 436 -12.99 -11.63 -20.25
CA PHE A 436 -13.50 -10.26 -20.12
C PHE A 436 -15.02 -10.24 -20.05
N ARG A 437 -15.56 -9.78 -18.93
CA ARG A 437 -17.01 -9.70 -18.67
C ARG A 437 -17.47 -8.24 -18.60
N PRO A 438 -18.66 -7.90 -19.13
CA PRO A 438 -19.27 -6.61 -18.85
C PRO A 438 -19.48 -6.46 -17.34
N THR A 439 -18.83 -5.47 -16.74
CA THR A 439 -18.90 -5.17 -15.32
C THR A 439 -19.39 -3.74 -15.15
N VAL A 440 -20.47 -3.61 -14.38
CA VAL A 440 -21.00 -2.31 -13.97
C VAL A 440 -20.45 -2.01 -12.58
N TYR A 441 -19.93 -0.80 -12.38
CA TYR A 441 -19.39 -0.37 -11.09
C TYR A 441 -19.71 1.09 -10.81
N PHE A 442 -19.63 1.45 -9.52
CA PHE A 442 -20.04 2.74 -8.97
C PHE A 442 -19.00 3.33 -8.03
N CYS A 443 -17.74 2.91 -8.13
CA CYS A 443 -16.64 3.39 -7.30
C CYS A 443 -15.57 4.08 -8.14
N ALA A 444 -14.87 5.05 -7.53
CA ALA A 444 -13.73 5.71 -8.15
C ALA A 444 -12.60 4.69 -8.38
N VAL A 445 -11.97 4.80 -9.54
CA VAL A 445 -10.96 3.84 -10.01
C VAL A 445 -9.78 4.60 -10.60
N GLN A 446 -8.60 4.01 -10.50
CA GLN A 446 -7.43 4.45 -11.26
C GLN A 446 -7.44 3.76 -12.63
N ASP A 447 -7.63 4.53 -13.70
CA ASP A 447 -7.73 3.99 -15.06
C ASP A 447 -6.48 3.19 -15.49
N SER A 448 -5.28 3.56 -15.00
CA SER A 448 -4.05 2.82 -15.30
C SER A 448 -4.00 1.43 -14.64
N MET A 449 -4.84 1.15 -13.65
CA MET A 449 -4.97 -0.16 -13.00
C MET A 449 -6.18 -0.98 -13.48
N LEU A 450 -7.05 -0.39 -14.32
CA LEU A 450 -8.19 -1.10 -14.89
C LEU A 450 -7.75 -2.05 -16.00
N LEU A 451 -7.97 -3.35 -15.78
CA LEU A 451 -7.69 -4.40 -16.75
C LEU A 451 -8.85 -4.55 -17.74
N THR A 452 -8.87 -3.67 -18.75
CA THR A 452 -9.88 -3.67 -19.82
C THR A 452 -9.46 -4.53 -21.01
N GLU A 453 -10.44 -5.07 -21.74
CA GLU A 453 -10.20 -5.86 -22.96
C GLU A 453 -9.44 -5.07 -24.04
N GLN A 454 -9.67 -3.76 -24.12
CA GLN A 454 -9.02 -2.89 -25.12
C GLN A 454 -7.52 -2.74 -24.86
N ARG A 455 -7.12 -2.60 -23.60
CA ARG A 455 -5.72 -2.39 -23.20
C ARG A 455 -4.95 -3.68 -23.01
N PHE A 456 -5.64 -4.75 -22.54
CA PHE A 456 -5.00 -6.01 -22.17
C PHE A 456 -5.60 -7.24 -22.88
N PRO A 457 -5.81 -7.22 -24.22
CA PRO A 457 -6.58 -8.25 -24.92
C PRO A 457 -5.98 -9.66 -24.82
N ARG A 458 -4.65 -9.80 -24.70
CA ARG A 458 -3.99 -11.12 -24.72
C ARG A 458 -4.18 -11.94 -23.44
N PHE A 459 -4.74 -11.37 -22.37
CA PHE A 459 -5.13 -12.17 -21.21
C PHE A 459 -6.32 -13.09 -21.51
N ALA A 460 -7.17 -12.75 -22.50
CA ALA A 460 -8.34 -13.55 -22.82
C ALA A 460 -7.96 -15.00 -23.16
N GLY A 461 -8.54 -15.96 -22.44
CA GLY A 461 -8.32 -17.39 -22.64
C GLY A 461 -7.01 -17.94 -22.04
N GLN A 462 -6.18 -17.09 -21.44
CA GLN A 462 -4.97 -17.53 -20.74
C GLN A 462 -5.32 -18.17 -19.40
N GLU A 463 -4.52 -19.15 -18.99
CA GLU A 463 -4.62 -19.75 -17.66
C GLU A 463 -3.74 -18.96 -16.66
N PRO A 464 -4.15 -18.87 -15.38
CA PRO A 464 -3.27 -18.40 -14.31
C PRO A 464 -1.98 -19.20 -14.27
N LEU A 465 -0.88 -18.53 -13.92
CA LEU A 465 0.43 -19.16 -13.85
C LEU A 465 0.46 -20.27 -12.80
N ASP A 466 1.23 -21.31 -13.09
CA ASP A 466 1.47 -22.40 -12.14
C ASP A 466 2.35 -21.93 -10.97
N GLU A 467 2.27 -22.64 -9.85
CA GLU A 467 2.91 -22.24 -8.60
C GLU A 467 4.44 -22.16 -8.70
N ARG A 468 5.07 -23.00 -9.53
CA ARG A 468 6.53 -22.96 -9.73
C ARG A 468 6.93 -21.68 -10.44
N THR A 469 6.20 -21.33 -11.50
CA THR A 469 6.44 -20.10 -12.26
C THR A 469 6.17 -18.86 -11.42
N ARG A 470 5.09 -18.85 -10.62
CA ARG A 470 4.76 -17.73 -9.74
C ARG A 470 5.85 -17.42 -8.70
N ARG A 471 6.69 -18.37 -8.31
CA ARG A 471 7.74 -18.14 -7.30
C ARG A 471 8.94 -17.33 -7.81
N SER A 472 9.12 -17.25 -9.13
CA SER A 472 10.24 -16.56 -9.77
C SER A 472 9.75 -15.22 -10.32
N TYR A 473 10.18 -14.11 -9.71
CA TYR A 473 9.67 -12.78 -10.02
C TYR A 473 10.00 -12.37 -11.45
N GLU A 474 11.22 -12.67 -11.88
CA GLU A 474 11.70 -12.45 -13.24
C GLU A 474 10.85 -13.24 -14.25
N ARG A 475 10.53 -14.51 -13.97
CA ARG A 475 9.74 -15.31 -14.90
C ARG A 475 8.30 -14.83 -15.02
N VAL A 476 7.71 -14.34 -13.93
CA VAL A 476 6.39 -13.68 -13.96
C VAL A 476 6.44 -12.42 -14.82
N LEU A 477 7.49 -11.60 -14.69
CA LEU A 477 7.68 -10.41 -15.52
C LEU A 477 7.85 -10.75 -17.01
N GLU A 478 8.67 -11.76 -17.34
CA GLU A 478 8.85 -12.23 -18.73
C GLU A 478 7.52 -12.59 -19.39
N ILE A 479 6.70 -13.40 -18.71
CA ILE A 479 5.39 -13.80 -19.23
C ILE A 479 4.43 -12.61 -19.26
N THR A 480 4.56 -11.67 -18.33
CA THR A 480 3.76 -10.43 -18.36
C THR A 480 4.09 -9.61 -19.59
N PHE A 481 5.36 -9.41 -19.95
CA PHE A 481 5.74 -8.74 -21.20
C PHE A 481 5.14 -9.41 -22.45
N GLU A 482 5.14 -10.74 -22.51
CA GLU A 482 4.51 -11.46 -23.62
C GLU A 482 2.99 -11.21 -23.71
N ARG A 483 2.34 -11.03 -22.56
CA ARG A 483 0.89 -10.79 -22.46
C ARG A 483 0.50 -9.33 -22.66
N VAL A 484 1.23 -8.37 -22.11
CA VAL A 484 0.84 -6.94 -22.12
C VAL A 484 1.64 -6.11 -23.10
N GLY A 485 2.88 -6.51 -23.42
CA GLY A 485 3.79 -5.73 -24.23
C GLY A 485 3.49 -5.76 -25.72
N GLU A 486 3.76 -4.65 -26.38
CA GLU A 486 3.74 -4.55 -27.83
C GLU A 486 4.98 -5.24 -28.42
N ASN A 487 4.79 -6.12 -29.43
CA ASN A 487 5.92 -6.77 -30.07
C ASN A 487 6.51 -5.84 -31.13
N VAL A 488 7.63 -5.21 -30.81
CA VAL A 488 8.42 -4.34 -31.68
C VAL A 488 9.50 -5.10 -32.46
N GLY A 489 9.68 -6.39 -32.15
CA GLY A 489 10.62 -7.27 -32.84
C GLY A 489 10.05 -7.97 -34.08
N SER A 490 10.83 -8.88 -34.64
CA SER A 490 10.38 -9.75 -35.74
C SER A 490 9.79 -11.06 -35.20
N ARG A 491 9.15 -11.85 -36.06
CA ARG A 491 8.67 -13.20 -35.66
C ARG A 491 9.79 -14.13 -35.24
N GLU A 492 11.00 -13.94 -35.77
CA GLU A 492 12.16 -14.79 -35.50
C GLU A 492 12.95 -14.31 -34.28
N ALA A 493 12.95 -12.99 -34.02
CA ALA A 493 13.57 -12.33 -32.89
C ALA A 493 12.53 -11.41 -32.22
N PRO A 494 11.62 -11.97 -31.40
CA PRO A 494 10.61 -11.18 -30.71
C PRO A 494 11.27 -10.24 -29.71
N ARG A 495 10.71 -9.03 -29.59
CA ARG A 495 11.11 -8.04 -28.58
C ARG A 495 9.85 -7.33 -28.14
N TYR A 496 9.57 -7.36 -26.85
CA TYR A 496 8.35 -6.78 -26.29
C TYR A 496 8.66 -5.46 -25.61
N MET A 497 7.81 -4.47 -25.80
CA MET A 497 7.88 -3.14 -25.20
C MET A 497 6.65 -2.91 -24.32
N ALA A 498 6.84 -2.43 -23.10
CA ALA A 498 5.74 -2.10 -22.19
C ALA A 498 6.09 -0.93 -21.26
N THR A 499 5.07 -0.17 -20.87
CA THR A 499 5.22 0.87 -19.84
C THR A 499 5.21 0.27 -18.44
N LEU A 500 5.78 0.96 -17.46
CA LEU A 500 5.75 0.52 -16.06
C LEU A 500 4.32 0.32 -15.56
N ASP A 501 3.39 1.22 -15.90
CA ASP A 501 1.99 1.14 -15.51
C ASP A 501 1.31 -0.12 -16.05
N ASP A 502 1.57 -0.49 -17.31
CA ASP A 502 1.04 -1.73 -17.89
C ASP A 502 1.62 -2.97 -17.23
N LEU A 503 2.92 -2.93 -16.89
CA LEU A 503 3.60 -4.02 -16.19
C LEU A 503 3.08 -4.17 -14.77
N VAL A 504 2.87 -3.07 -14.05
CA VAL A 504 2.31 -3.07 -12.69
C VAL A 504 0.91 -3.67 -12.71
N ALA A 505 0.03 -3.22 -13.60
CA ALA A 505 -1.31 -3.77 -13.73
C ALA A 505 -1.29 -5.26 -14.12
N GLY A 506 -0.43 -5.63 -15.09
CA GLY A 506 -0.34 -6.98 -15.64
C GLY A 506 0.27 -8.02 -14.68
N VAL A 507 1.37 -7.68 -14.02
CA VAL A 507 2.05 -8.58 -13.07
C VAL A 507 1.13 -8.89 -11.90
N ASN A 508 0.46 -7.85 -11.37
CA ASN A 508 -0.46 -7.97 -10.24
C ASN A 508 -1.79 -8.65 -10.60
N VAL A 509 -1.92 -9.25 -11.79
CA VAL A 509 -2.94 -10.29 -12.06
C VAL A 509 -2.52 -11.63 -11.46
N GLU A 510 -1.23 -11.95 -11.56
CA GLU A 510 -0.69 -13.28 -11.23
C GLU A 510 -0.08 -13.33 -9.83
N ARG A 511 0.64 -12.27 -9.44
CA ARG A 511 1.34 -12.19 -8.17
C ARG A 511 1.48 -10.73 -7.73
N PRO A 512 1.31 -10.43 -6.42
CA PRO A 512 1.57 -9.09 -5.91
C PRO A 512 3.05 -8.73 -6.05
N LEU A 513 3.35 -7.57 -6.63
CA LEU A 513 4.67 -6.93 -6.64
C LEU A 513 4.50 -5.41 -6.58
N SER A 514 5.35 -4.74 -5.80
CA SER A 514 5.40 -3.27 -5.75
C SER A 514 6.06 -2.68 -6.99
N VAL A 515 5.75 -1.42 -7.26
CA VAL A 515 6.36 -0.64 -8.35
C VAL A 515 7.89 -0.64 -8.24
N ASP A 516 8.43 -0.40 -7.04
CA ASP A 516 9.88 -0.38 -6.81
C ASP A 516 10.53 -1.75 -7.02
N ARG A 517 9.83 -2.83 -6.66
CA ARG A 517 10.33 -4.18 -6.91
C ARG A 517 10.39 -4.49 -8.40
N ILE A 518 9.36 -4.09 -9.15
CA ILE A 518 9.34 -4.24 -10.62
C ILE A 518 10.49 -3.43 -11.22
N ARG A 519 10.63 -2.16 -10.84
CA ARG A 519 11.73 -1.29 -11.31
C ARG A 519 13.10 -1.89 -11.02
N TYR A 520 13.31 -2.38 -9.79
CA TYR A 520 14.55 -3.05 -9.40
C TYR A 520 14.85 -4.26 -10.31
N LEU A 521 13.88 -5.13 -10.57
CA LEU A 521 14.08 -6.30 -11.44
C LEU A 521 14.46 -5.89 -12.87
N LEU A 522 13.87 -4.80 -13.38
CA LEU A 522 14.12 -4.30 -14.73
C LEU A 522 15.47 -3.57 -14.87
N THR A 523 16.02 -2.98 -13.79
CA THR A 523 17.22 -2.13 -13.85
C THR A 523 18.44 -2.68 -13.08
N SER A 524 18.30 -3.76 -12.31
CA SER A 524 19.38 -4.32 -11.47
C SER A 524 20.60 -4.84 -12.25
N GLY A 525 20.49 -5.02 -13.57
CA GLY A 525 21.54 -5.63 -14.40
C GLY A 525 21.71 -7.14 -14.21
N GLN A 526 21.07 -7.73 -13.19
CA GLN A 526 21.06 -9.17 -12.94
C GLN A 526 20.32 -9.95 -14.03
N TYR A 527 19.33 -9.29 -14.65
CA TYR A 527 18.44 -9.86 -15.66
C TYR A 527 18.65 -9.15 -17.00
N PRO A 528 19.72 -9.51 -17.74
CA PRO A 528 20.09 -8.88 -19.01
C PRO A 528 19.09 -9.12 -20.16
N GLN A 529 18.00 -9.85 -19.94
CA GLN A 529 16.85 -9.92 -20.85
C GLN A 529 15.95 -8.68 -20.77
N PHE A 530 16.06 -7.87 -19.72
CA PHE A 530 15.33 -6.63 -19.54
C PHE A 530 16.22 -5.43 -19.83
N GLU A 531 15.68 -4.43 -20.52
CA GLU A 531 16.38 -3.20 -20.86
C GLU A 531 15.44 -2.01 -20.63
N ALA A 532 15.92 -0.96 -19.96
CA ALA A 532 15.20 0.30 -19.88
C ALA A 532 15.45 1.12 -21.15
N ASP A 533 14.43 1.84 -21.62
CA ASP A 533 14.62 2.81 -22.70
C ASP A 533 15.49 3.99 -22.19
N PRO A 534 16.54 4.39 -22.92
CA PRO A 534 17.42 5.49 -22.50
C PRO A 534 16.77 6.88 -22.65
N ASP A 535 15.78 7.01 -23.54
CA ASP A 535 15.19 8.28 -23.93
C ASP A 535 13.81 8.50 -23.29
N VAL A 536 13.09 7.42 -22.97
CA VAL A 536 11.73 7.45 -22.40
C VAL A 536 11.71 6.84 -21.00
N ALA A 537 11.40 7.67 -19.99
CA ALA A 537 11.24 7.23 -18.61
C ALA A 537 10.08 6.21 -18.48
N ASP A 538 10.27 5.22 -17.60
CA ASP A 538 9.30 4.16 -17.28
C ASP A 538 8.83 3.33 -18.50
N LEU A 539 9.62 3.32 -19.59
CA LEU A 539 9.46 2.41 -20.73
C LEU A 539 10.54 1.34 -20.70
N TYR A 540 10.12 0.08 -20.90
CA TYR A 540 11.01 -1.07 -20.78
C TYR A 540 10.83 -2.06 -21.93
N TYR A 541 11.90 -2.79 -22.22
CA TYR A 541 11.95 -3.84 -23.21
C TYR A 541 12.27 -5.19 -22.58
N TYR A 542 11.70 -6.24 -23.16
CA TYR A 542 12.04 -7.64 -22.88
C TYR A 542 12.41 -8.36 -24.17
N THR A 543 13.58 -9.00 -24.17
CA THR A 543 14.04 -9.86 -25.27
C THR A 543 14.10 -11.31 -24.78
N PRO A 544 13.21 -12.21 -25.24
CA PRO A 544 13.25 -13.61 -24.85
C PRO A 544 14.57 -14.27 -25.21
N ARG A 545 15.22 -14.89 -24.23
CA ARG A 545 16.39 -15.73 -24.44
C ARG A 545 15.92 -17.12 -24.84
N ARG A 546 16.25 -17.55 -26.05
CA ARG A 546 16.01 -18.91 -26.53
C ARG A 546 17.00 -19.90 -25.93
#